data_AF-A0A971GRX5-F1
#
_entry.id   AF-A0A971GRX5-F1
#
_cell.length_a   1.000
_cell.length_b   1.000
_cell.length_c   1.000
_cell.angle_alpha   90.00
_cell.angle_beta   90.00
_cell.angle_gamma   90.00
#
_symmetry.space_group_name_H-M   'P 1'
#
loop_
_entity.id
_entity.type
_entity.pdbx_description
1 polymer ?
#
loop_
_entity_poly.entity_id
_entity_poly.type
_entity_poly.pdbx_seq_one_letter_code
_entity_poly.pdbx_strand_id
1 'polypeptide(L)'
;MLTSRERVQKALNHQQPDRTPLDLGATAVTGISASALYRLREMLGLEKHPVYVHEPYQMLGKVEEDLLDALDMDVIGLGDDSTMFGFPASDWRPFTLNDGTPIMVGRGFNTKRTPLPRQ
;
A
#
# COMPACT_ATOMS: atom_id res chain seq x y z
N MET A 1 25.11 5.56 11.61
CA MET A 1 24.38 5.21 10.35
C MET A 1 23.72 6.47 9.84
N LEU A 2 23.45 6.57 8.53
CA LEU A 2 22.72 7.72 7.99
C LEU A 2 21.24 7.61 8.39
N THR A 3 20.58 8.75 8.55
CA THR A 3 19.11 8.79 8.60
C THR A 3 18.51 8.50 7.23
N SER A 4 17.24 8.08 7.16
CA SER A 4 16.53 7.86 5.90
C SER A 4 16.58 9.08 4.97
N ARG A 5 16.39 10.28 5.54
CA ARG A 5 16.50 11.55 4.80
C ARG A 5 17.89 11.75 4.20
N GLU A 6 18.94 11.58 4.99
CA GLU A 6 20.33 11.74 4.52
C GLU A 6 20.70 10.71 3.45
N ARG A 7 20.22 9.47 3.62
CA ARG A 7 20.42 8.36 2.67
C ARG A 7 19.82 8.69 1.30
N VAL A 8 18.56 9.13 1.27
CA VAL A 8 17.87 9.57 0.05
C VAL A 8 18.57 10.77 -0.57
N GLN A 9 18.91 11.78 0.23
CA GLN A 9 19.59 12.99 -0.26
C GLN A 9 20.94 12.68 -0.90
N LYS A 10 21.75 11.79 -0.32
CA LYS A 10 23.02 11.38 -0.93
C LYS A 10 22.81 10.69 -2.27
N ALA A 11 21.88 9.73 -2.34
CA ALA A 11 21.57 9.01 -3.57
C ALA A 11 21.12 9.96 -4.69
N LEU A 12 20.22 10.90 -4.40
CA LEU A 12 19.75 11.91 -5.36
C LEU A 12 20.87 12.85 -5.83
N ASN A 13 21.88 13.10 -5.00
CA ASN A 13 23.05 13.89 -5.35
C ASN A 13 24.19 13.06 -5.96
N HIS A 14 23.93 11.81 -6.38
CA HIS A 14 24.92 10.89 -6.96
C HIS A 14 26.12 10.62 -6.04
N GLN A 15 25.90 10.66 -4.72
CA GLN A 15 26.89 10.32 -3.70
C GLN A 15 26.57 8.95 -3.11
N GLN A 16 27.59 8.14 -2.81
CA GLN A 16 27.41 6.80 -2.23
C GLN A 16 26.78 6.88 -0.83
N PRO A 17 25.55 6.34 -0.63
CA PRO A 17 24.95 6.20 0.69
C PRO A 17 25.47 4.94 1.42
N ASP A 18 25.06 4.76 2.67
CA ASP A 18 25.37 3.57 3.49
C ASP A 18 24.64 2.30 2.99
N ARG A 19 23.48 2.45 2.35
CA ARG A 19 22.79 1.42 1.54
C ARG A 19 21.88 2.07 0.50
N THR A 20 21.39 1.29 -0.45
CA THR A 20 20.35 1.74 -1.40
C THR A 20 19.11 2.22 -0.63
N PRO A 21 18.60 3.44 -0.88
CA PRO A 21 17.33 3.89 -0.32
C PRO A 21 16.17 3.03 -0.83
N LEU A 22 15.17 2.78 0.02
CA LEU A 22 14.02 1.94 -0.29
C LEU A 22 12.70 2.72 -0.20
N ASP A 23 11.84 2.53 -1.20
CA ASP A 23 10.47 3.06 -1.24
C ASP A 23 9.50 1.89 -1.45
N LEU A 24 8.47 1.82 -0.61
CA LEU A 24 7.32 0.95 -0.77
C LEU A 24 6.07 1.74 -0.38
N GLY A 25 5.23 2.05 -1.37
CA GLY A 25 3.94 2.68 -1.17
C GLY A 25 3.96 4.20 -1.09
N ALA A 26 5.07 4.90 -1.39
CA ALA A 26 5.04 6.36 -1.46
C ALA A 26 4.26 6.91 -2.67
N THR A 27 4.08 6.09 -3.71
CA THR A 27 3.29 6.41 -4.91
C THR A 27 2.46 5.21 -5.34
N ALA A 28 1.48 5.41 -6.23
CA ALA A 28 0.75 4.30 -6.85
C ALA A 28 1.68 3.36 -7.66
N VAL A 29 2.80 3.87 -8.19
CA VAL A 29 3.77 3.07 -8.95
C VAL A 29 4.63 2.20 -8.05
N THR A 30 4.94 2.68 -6.83
CA THR A 30 5.74 1.97 -5.83
C THR A 30 4.88 1.20 -4.82
N GLY A 31 3.57 1.11 -5.06
CA GLY A 31 2.63 0.41 -4.20
C GLY A 31 2.68 -1.12 -4.32
N ILE A 32 1.82 -1.77 -3.53
CA ILE A 32 1.76 -3.22 -3.39
C ILE A 32 0.30 -3.68 -3.40
N SER A 33 0.00 -4.75 -4.12
CA SER A 33 -1.36 -5.31 -4.17
C SER A 33 -1.86 -5.66 -2.77
N ALA A 34 -3.14 -5.42 -2.49
CA ALA A 34 -3.70 -5.61 -1.16
C ALA A 34 -3.60 -7.07 -0.66
N SER A 35 -3.69 -8.06 -1.55
CA SER A 35 -3.46 -9.47 -1.22
C SER A 35 -2.02 -9.75 -0.80
N ALA A 36 -1.04 -9.27 -1.56
CA ALA A 36 0.37 -9.44 -1.22
C ALA A 36 0.72 -8.73 0.09
N LEU A 37 0.18 -7.51 0.30
CA LEU A 37 0.40 -6.75 1.52
C LEU A 37 -0.17 -7.47 2.75
N TYR A 38 -1.38 -8.03 2.64
CA TYR A 38 -1.99 -8.82 3.72
C TYR A 38 -1.08 -9.98 4.15
N ARG A 39 -0.57 -10.75 3.18
CA ARG A 39 0.34 -11.88 3.44
C ARG A 39 1.70 -11.40 3.99
N LEU A 40 2.22 -10.28 3.49
CA LEU A 40 3.46 -9.69 3.98
C LEU A 40 3.35 -9.29 5.45
N ARG A 41 2.25 -8.64 5.85
CA ARG A 41 1.98 -8.30 7.25
C ARG A 41 1.96 -9.56 8.14
N GLU A 42 1.30 -10.64 7.67
CA GLU A 42 1.30 -11.92 8.39
C GLU A 42 2.69 -12.53 8.53
N MET A 43 3.49 -12.51 7.45
CA MET A 43 4.87 -13.05 7.46
C MET A 43 5.81 -12.27 8.38
N LEU A 44 5.60 -10.96 8.51
CA LEU A 44 6.37 -10.10 9.42
C LEU A 44 5.88 -10.17 10.88
N GLY A 45 4.77 -10.87 11.14
CA GLY A 45 4.20 -10.98 12.49
C GLY A 45 3.57 -9.68 13.00
N LEU A 46 3.16 -8.78 12.10
CA LEU A 46 2.46 -7.54 12.43
C LEU A 46 1.01 -7.81 12.86
N GLU A 47 0.35 -6.79 13.40
CA GLU A 47 -1.04 -6.90 13.83
C GLU A 47 -1.95 -7.37 12.68
N LYS A 48 -2.78 -8.37 12.96
CA LYS A 48 -3.70 -8.93 11.98
C LYS A 48 -4.97 -8.10 11.88
N HIS A 49 -5.12 -7.41 10.76
CA HIS A 49 -6.36 -6.74 10.38
C HIS A 49 -6.51 -6.72 8.84
N PRO A 50 -7.72 -6.46 8.31
CA PRO A 50 -7.90 -6.25 6.88
C PRO A 50 -7.06 -5.08 6.36
N VAL A 51 -6.53 -5.22 5.14
CA VAL A 51 -5.78 -4.14 4.47
C VAL A 51 -6.74 -3.09 3.93
N TYR A 52 -6.45 -1.81 4.17
CA TYR A 52 -7.17 -0.69 3.56
C TYR A 52 -6.71 -0.45 2.12
N VAL A 53 -7.62 -0.47 1.15
CA VAL A 53 -7.31 -0.17 -0.25
C VAL A 53 -7.48 1.33 -0.49
N HIS A 54 -6.36 2.06 -0.49
CA HIS A 54 -6.33 3.50 -0.77
C HIS A 54 -6.34 3.80 -2.27
N GLU A 55 -5.80 2.90 -3.09
CA GLU A 55 -5.76 3.02 -4.55
C GLU A 55 -6.55 1.85 -5.17
N PRO A 56 -7.84 2.05 -5.47
CA PRO A 56 -8.71 0.98 -5.97
C PRO A 56 -8.57 0.69 -7.47
N TYR A 57 -7.86 1.52 -8.26
CA TYR A 57 -7.68 1.27 -9.70
C TYR A 57 -6.86 0.00 -9.94
N GLN A 58 -5.78 -0.17 -9.16
CA GLN A 58 -4.88 -1.32 -9.21
C GLN A 58 -5.07 -2.26 -8.00
N MET A 59 -5.99 -1.94 -7.08
CA MET A 59 -6.23 -2.65 -5.82
C MET A 59 -4.99 -2.69 -4.91
N LEU A 60 -4.37 -1.53 -4.70
CA LEU A 60 -3.20 -1.38 -3.84
C LEU A 60 -3.59 -1.16 -2.38
N GLY A 61 -2.91 -1.88 -1.50
CA GLY A 61 -3.05 -1.70 -0.06
C GLY A 61 -2.33 -0.44 0.41
N LYS A 62 -2.88 0.21 1.43
CA LYS A 62 -2.22 1.27 2.19
C LYS A 62 -1.07 0.63 2.97
N VAL A 63 0.14 1.07 2.68
CA VAL A 63 1.33 0.71 3.45
C VAL A 63 1.35 1.59 4.71
N GLU A 64 1.27 0.96 5.87
CA GLU A 64 1.14 1.63 7.17
C GLU A 64 2.51 1.77 7.86
N GLU A 65 2.59 2.70 8.81
CA GLU A 65 3.84 3.07 9.49
C GLU A 65 4.55 1.87 10.12
N ASP A 66 3.80 0.96 10.74
CA ASP A 66 4.37 -0.24 11.38
C ASP A 66 5.08 -1.17 10.37
N LEU A 67 4.58 -1.25 9.14
CA LEU A 67 5.20 -2.02 8.07
C LEU A 67 6.39 -1.29 7.45
N LEU A 68 6.32 0.04 7.33
CA LEU A 68 7.46 0.86 6.92
C LEU A 68 8.63 0.69 7.90
N ASP A 69 8.34 0.74 9.20
CA ASP A 69 9.31 0.54 10.27
C ASP A 69 9.87 -0.89 10.26
N ALA A 70 9.01 -1.91 10.11
CA ALA A 70 9.44 -3.30 10.06
C ALA A 70 10.37 -3.63 8.89
N LEU A 71 10.28 -2.88 7.79
CA LEU A 71 11.11 -3.06 6.60
C LEU A 71 12.23 -2.01 6.47
N ASP A 72 12.40 -1.10 7.44
CA ASP A 72 13.37 -0.01 7.41
C ASP A 72 13.26 0.84 6.13
N MET A 73 12.03 1.25 5.77
CA MET A 73 11.76 2.07 4.58
C MET A 73 12.25 3.51 4.72
N ASP A 74 12.64 4.11 3.60
CA ASP A 74 13.27 5.43 3.58
C ASP A 74 12.34 6.58 3.19
N VAL A 75 11.18 6.25 2.62
CA VAL A 75 10.25 7.19 1.99
C VAL A 75 8.84 6.96 2.50
N ILE A 76 8.12 8.05 2.74
CA ILE A 76 6.68 8.05 2.98
C ILE A 76 5.97 8.79 1.83
N GLY A 77 4.79 8.31 1.46
CA GLY A 77 3.93 8.97 0.48
C GLY A 77 3.19 10.14 1.11
N LEU A 78 3.12 11.26 0.40
CA LEU A 78 2.20 12.35 0.69
C LEU A 78 1.18 12.40 -0.44
N GLY A 79 -0.02 11.87 -0.18
CA GLY A 79 -1.13 11.85 -1.12
C GLY A 79 -2.34 12.59 -0.57
N ASP A 80 -3.28 12.91 -1.46
CA ASP A 80 -4.62 13.29 -1.04
C ASP A 80 -5.44 12.03 -0.71
N ASP A 81 -6.61 12.24 -0.10
CA ASP A 81 -7.53 11.14 0.19
C ASP A 81 -8.34 10.73 -1.05
N SER A 82 -8.10 11.30 -2.23
CA SER A 82 -8.89 11.05 -3.44
C SER A 82 -8.38 9.83 -4.21
N THR A 83 -9.30 9.01 -4.68
CA THR A 83 -8.96 7.88 -5.57
C THR A 83 -8.95 8.33 -7.03
N MET A 84 -8.29 7.57 -7.91
CA MET A 84 -8.34 7.80 -9.36
C MET A 84 -9.75 7.66 -9.97
N PHE A 85 -10.71 7.12 -9.21
CA PHE A 85 -12.12 7.03 -9.60
C PHE A 85 -12.94 8.25 -9.15
N GLY A 86 -12.32 9.28 -8.56
CA GLY A 86 -13.00 10.54 -8.23
C GLY A 86 -13.83 10.50 -6.95
N PHE A 87 -13.59 9.54 -6.06
CA PHE A 87 -14.21 9.48 -4.73
C PHE A 87 -13.14 9.34 -3.64
N PRO A 88 -13.39 9.78 -2.39
CA PRO A 88 -12.41 9.68 -1.32
C PRO A 88 -12.24 8.24 -0.80
N ALA A 89 -11.00 7.86 -0.49
CA ALA A 89 -10.64 6.63 0.22
C ALA A 89 -10.96 6.76 1.72
N SER A 90 -12.26 6.87 2.03
CA SER A 90 -12.78 7.06 3.39
C SER A 90 -14.10 6.30 3.58
N ASP A 91 -14.69 6.39 4.78
CA ASP A 91 -15.92 5.68 5.16
C ASP A 91 -15.86 4.19 4.85
N TRP A 92 -14.77 3.58 5.29
CA TRP A 92 -14.36 2.23 4.95
C TRP A 92 -15.45 1.19 5.16
N ARG A 93 -15.61 0.29 4.19
CA ARG A 93 -16.51 -0.86 4.28
C ARG A 93 -15.76 -2.16 3.96
N PRO A 94 -16.15 -3.29 4.58
CA PRO A 94 -15.56 -4.58 4.25
C PRO A 94 -15.77 -4.97 2.79
N PHE A 95 -14.75 -5.58 2.21
CA PHE A 95 -14.78 -6.23 0.92
C PHE A 95 -13.87 -7.46 0.95
N THR A 96 -14.17 -8.46 0.15
CA THR A 96 -13.33 -9.66 0.03
C THR A 96 -12.78 -9.68 -1.39
N LEU A 97 -11.50 -9.93 -1.57
CA LEU A 97 -10.91 -10.09 -2.90
C LEU A 97 -11.33 -11.42 -3.54
N ASN A 98 -10.96 -11.63 -4.80
CA ASN A 98 -11.26 -12.89 -5.51
C ASN A 98 -10.50 -14.08 -4.92
N ASP A 99 -9.35 -13.84 -4.29
CA ASP A 99 -8.54 -14.87 -3.62
C ASP A 99 -8.93 -15.10 -2.15
N GLY A 100 -10.02 -14.48 -1.69
CA GLY A 100 -10.52 -14.59 -0.31
C GLY A 100 -9.90 -13.61 0.69
N THR A 101 -8.92 -12.79 0.29
CA THR A 101 -8.28 -11.83 1.19
C THR A 101 -9.32 -10.82 1.74
N PRO A 102 -9.43 -10.64 3.06
CA PRO A 102 -10.27 -9.61 3.65
C PRO A 102 -9.60 -8.24 3.53
N ILE A 103 -10.33 -7.27 2.99
CA ILE A 103 -9.86 -5.89 2.82
C ILE A 103 -10.93 -4.89 3.21
N MET A 104 -10.53 -3.63 3.34
CA MET A 104 -11.42 -2.47 3.45
C MET A 104 -11.31 -1.63 2.19
N VAL A 105 -12.45 -1.20 1.65
CA VAL A 105 -12.52 -0.27 0.50
C VAL A 105 -13.31 0.97 0.89
N GLY A 106 -13.02 2.11 0.26
CA GLY A 106 -13.78 3.33 0.49
C GLY A 106 -15.26 3.16 0.10
N ARG A 107 -16.17 3.89 0.76
CA ARG A 107 -17.63 3.81 0.50
C ARG A 107 -17.99 4.02 -0.96
N GLY A 108 -17.25 4.88 -1.67
CA GLY A 108 -17.47 5.20 -3.08
C GLY A 108 -17.15 4.05 -4.05
N PHE A 109 -16.44 3.00 -3.62
CA PHE A 109 -16.13 1.83 -4.44
C PHE A 109 -17.37 0.96 -4.65
N ASN A 110 -18.31 1.39 -5.50
CA ASN A 110 -19.60 0.75 -5.72
C ASN A 110 -19.59 -0.22 -6.91
N THR A 111 -18.82 -1.30 -6.78
CA THR A 111 -18.67 -2.32 -7.83
C THR A 111 -19.60 -3.52 -7.59
N LYS A 112 -20.04 -4.16 -8.67
CA LYS A 112 -20.77 -5.44 -8.64
C LYS A 112 -19.89 -6.51 -9.23
N ARG A 113 -19.78 -7.65 -8.54
CA ARG A 113 -19.10 -8.83 -9.12
C ARG A 113 -19.97 -9.38 -10.24
N THR A 114 -19.44 -9.42 -11.46
CA THR A 114 -20.05 -10.17 -12.55
C THR A 114 -19.71 -11.64 -12.35
N PRO A 115 -20.68 -12.57 -12.39
CA PRO A 115 -20.40 -14.00 -12.39
C PRO A 115 -19.44 -14.33 -13.53
N LEU A 116 -18.42 -15.17 -13.27
CA LEU A 116 -17.63 -15.72 -14.36
C LEU A 116 -18.56 -16.52 -15.29
N PRO A 117 -18.38 -16.44 -16.62
CA PRO A 117 -19.13 -17.30 -17.54
C PRO A 117 -18.96 -18.75 -17.09
N ARG A 118 -20.04 -19.53 -17.07
CA ARG A 118 -19.92 -20.99 -16.89
C ARG A 118 -19.08 -21.51 -18.06
N GLN A 119 -17.94 -22.12 -17.75
CA GLN A 119 -17.19 -22.94 -18.71
C GLN A 119 -17.96 -24.23 -18.99
#